data_AF-A0A0C3JC18-F1
#
_entry.id   AF-A0A0C3JC18-F1
#
_cell.length_a   1.000
_cell.length_b   1.000
_cell.length_c   1.000
_cell.angle_alpha   90.00
_cell.angle_beta   90.00
_cell.angle_gamma   90.00
#
_symmetry.space_group_name_H-M   'P 1'
#
loop_
_entity.id
_entity.type
_entity.pdbx_description
1 polymer ?
#
loop_
_entity_poly.entity_id
_entity_poly.type
_entity_poly.pdbx_seq_one_letter_code
_entity_poly.pdbx_strand_id
1 'polypeptide(L)' 'TCEQCCQAEGSIRCMSCIGAHAWCGPCAVKVHQNLPFHKVQRWNATHYQATSLMELGFLWHIGHGGCPCPQNRQNQD' A
#
# COMPACT_ATOMS: atom_id res chain seq x y z
N THR A 1 -16.28 0.71 -2.17
CA THR A 1 -15.57 1.93 -2.63
C THR A 1 -14.38 2.20 -1.74
N CYS A 2 -13.28 2.75 -2.26
CA CYS A 2 -12.12 3.14 -1.46
C CYS A 2 -12.49 4.25 -0.46
N GLU A 3 -12.18 4.02 0.81
CA GLU A 3 -12.47 4.93 1.93
C GLU A 3 -11.74 6.28 1.81
N GLN A 4 -10.55 6.30 1.20
CA GLN A 4 -9.70 7.49 1.16
C GLN A 4 -10.03 8.44 -0.01
N CYS A 5 -10.20 7.91 -1.22
CA CYS A 5 -10.39 8.75 -2.41
C CYS A 5 -11.83 8.77 -2.92
N CYS A 6 -12.66 7.80 -2.54
CA CYS A 6 -14.02 7.62 -3.04
C CYS A 6 -14.15 7.47 -4.58
N GLN A 7 -13.04 7.32 -5.32
CA GLN A 7 -13.02 7.27 -6.80
C GLN A 7 -12.80 5.86 -7.38
N ALA A 8 -12.38 4.90 -6.56
CA ALA A 8 -11.98 3.57 -7.02
C ALA A 8 -12.53 2.47 -6.12
N GLU A 9 -12.42 1.22 -6.57
CA GLU A 9 -12.76 0.06 -5.75
C GLU A 9 -11.82 -0.06 -4.55
N GLY A 10 -12.40 -0.37 -3.39
CA GLY A 10 -11.68 -0.64 -2.15
C GLY A 10 -11.27 -2.11 -2.07
N SER A 11 -10.44 -2.60 -2.98
CA SER A 11 -10.10 -4.03 -3.08
C SER A 11 -8.97 -4.47 -2.14
N ILE A 12 -8.28 -3.53 -1.48
CA ILE A 12 -7.22 -3.80 -0.52
C ILE A 12 -7.75 -3.64 0.89
N ARG A 13 -7.57 -4.66 1.73
CA ARG A 13 -7.77 -4.57 3.18
C ARG A 13 -6.46 -4.81 3.92
N CYS A 14 -6.35 -4.28 5.11
CA CYS A 14 -5.24 -4.54 6.01
C CYS A 14 -5.71 -5.40 7.18
N MET A 15 -4.98 -6.46 7.49
CA MET A 15 -5.26 -7.37 8.60
C MET A 15 -4.60 -6.91 9.91
N SER A 16 -3.75 -5.89 9.85
CA SER A 16 -3.01 -5.35 11.00
C SER A 16 -3.58 -4.03 11.51
N CYS A 17 -4.29 -3.27 10.66
CA CYS A 17 -4.99 -2.06 11.10
C CYS A 17 -6.17 -2.41 12.01
N ILE A 18 -6.45 -1.54 12.97
CA ILE A 18 -7.65 -1.63 13.80
C ILE A 18 -8.83 -1.18 12.95
N GLY A 19 -9.92 -1.95 12.94
CA GLY A 19 -11.14 -1.61 12.20
C GLY A 19 -11.25 -2.30 10.84
N ALA A 20 -12.41 -2.12 10.20
CA ALA A 20 -12.72 -2.68 8.90
C ALA A 20 -12.57 -1.60 7.82
N HIS A 21 -11.39 -1.54 7.21
CA HIS A 21 -11.04 -0.56 6.19
C HIS A 21 -10.86 -1.19 4.82
N ALA A 22 -11.13 -0.40 3.77
CA ALA A 22 -11.01 -0.82 2.38
C ALA A 22 -10.45 0.31 1.50
N TRP A 23 -9.34 0.04 0.80
CA TRP A 23 -8.64 1.01 -0.04
C TRP A 23 -8.39 0.48 -1.44
N CYS A 24 -8.24 1.38 -2.41
CA CYS A 24 -7.59 1.01 -3.67
C CYS A 24 -6.07 0.85 -3.46
N GLY A 25 -5.36 0.27 -4.41
CA GLY A 25 -3.90 0.04 -4.34
C GLY A 25 -3.10 1.30 -3.94
N PRO A 26 -3.21 2.42 -4.68
CA PRO A 26 -2.47 3.65 -4.37
C PRO A 26 -2.78 4.22 -2.98
N CYS A 27 -4.06 4.21 -2.57
CA CYS A 27 -4.43 4.69 -1.25
C CYS A 27 -3.95 3.75 -0.13
N ALA A 28 -3.93 2.44 -0.37
CA ALA A 28 -3.34 1.48 0.57
C ALA A 28 -1.85 1.77 0.78
N VAL A 29 -1.08 2.01 -0.29
CA VAL A 29 0.33 2.41 -0.18
C VAL A 29 0.47 3.69 0.64
N LYS A 30 -0.30 4.73 0.33
CA LYS A 30 -0.25 6.02 1.04
C LYS A 30 -0.55 5.90 2.53
N VAL A 31 -1.58 5.14 2.90
CA VAL A 31 -1.97 4.94 4.31
C VAL A 31 -0.93 4.13 5.08
N HIS A 32 -0.24 3.19 4.41
CA HIS A 32 0.70 2.28 5.06
C HIS A 32 2.18 2.64 4.87
N GLN A 33 2.51 3.81 4.30
CA GLN A 33 3.90 4.20 4.00
C GLN A 33 4.83 4.17 5.22
N ASN A 34 4.29 4.44 6.42
CA ASN A 34 5.03 4.40 7.70
C ASN A 34 4.78 3.11 8.50
N LEU A 35 4.09 2.14 7.92
CA LEU A 35 3.69 0.87 8.52
C LEU A 35 4.05 -0.30 7.59
N PRO A 36 5.31 -0.42 7.14
CA PRO A 36 5.71 -1.29 6.03
C PRO A 36 5.48 -2.79 6.30
N PHE A 37 5.34 -3.17 7.56
CA PHE A 37 5.14 -4.55 7.99
C PHE A 37 3.68 -4.95 8.18
N HIS A 38 2.74 -4.05 7.93
CA HIS A 38 1.32 -4.38 7.99
C HIS A 38 0.96 -5.40 6.91
N LYS A 39 0.21 -6.43 7.30
CA LYS A 39 -0.21 -7.49 6.39
C LYS A 39 -1.44 -7.06 5.62
N VAL A 40 -1.31 -6.93 4.31
CA VAL A 40 -2.42 -6.55 3.42
C VAL A 40 -2.89 -7.72 2.57
N GLN A 41 -4.15 -7.65 2.14
CA GLN A 41 -4.76 -8.62 1.24
C GLN A 41 -5.50 -7.90 0.12
N ARG A 42 -5.52 -8.50 -1.07
CA ARG A 42 -6.28 -8.02 -2.23
C ARG A 42 -7.46 -8.96 -2.50
N TRP A 43 -8.63 -8.36 -2.74
CA TRP A 43 -9.80 -9.07 -3.27
C TRP A 43 -9.56 -9.45 -4.74
N ASN A 44 -9.71 -10.73 -5.06
CA ASN A 44 -9.52 -11.27 -6.41
C ASN A 44 -10.85 -11.72 -7.06
N ALA A 45 -11.98 -11.10 -6.65
CA ALA A 45 -13.36 -11.48 -6.98
C ALA A 45 -13.92 -12.71 -6.25
N THR A 46 -13.08 -13.61 -5.73
CA THR A 46 -13.57 -14.82 -5.02
C THR A 46 -13.20 -14.84 -3.54
N HIS A 47 -11.99 -14.39 -3.19
CA HIS A 47 -11.50 -14.34 -1.83
C HIS A 47 -10.44 -13.26 -1.67
N TYR A 48 -10.06 -13.00 -0.43
CA TYR A 48 -8.89 -12.18 -0.12
C TYR A 48 -7.63 -13.02 -0.15
N GLN A 49 -6.71 -12.66 -1.04
CA GLN A 49 -5.39 -13.28 -1.14
C GLN A 49 -4.34 -12.37 -0.50
N ALA A 50 -3.33 -12.97 0.12
CA ALA A 50 -2.18 -12.22 0.62
C ALA A 50 -1.51 -11.44 -0.51
N THR A 51 -1.12 -10.20 -0.22
CA THR A 51 -0.28 -9.38 -1.09
C THR A 51 0.68 -8.57 -0.21
N SER A 52 1.63 -7.85 -0.81
CA SER A 52 2.55 -6.96 -0.11
C SER A 52 2.39 -5.52 -0.58
N LEU A 53 2.83 -4.56 0.24
CA LEU A 53 2.89 -3.16 -0.21
C LEU A 53 3.78 -3.01 -1.46
N MET A 54 4.85 -3.80 -1.57
CA MET A 54 5.72 -3.83 -2.77
C MET A 54 4.93 -4.21 -4.02
N GLU A 55 4.12 -5.26 -3.97
CA GLU A 55 3.24 -5.66 -5.09
C GLU A 55 2.16 -4.61 -5.42
N LEU A 56 1.84 -3.73 -4.46
CA LEU A 56 0.97 -2.58 -4.68
C LEU A 56 1.72 -1.34 -5.22
N GLY A 57 3.04 -1.43 -5.43
CA GLY A 57 3.89 -0.35 -5.94
C GLY A 57 4.62 0.47 -4.87
N PHE A 58 4.66 0.03 -3.62
CA PHE A 58 5.42 0.71 -2.57
C PHE A 58 6.91 0.36 -2.65
N LEU A 59 7.73 1.40 -2.82
CA LEU A 59 9.17 1.30 -2.66
C LEU A 59 9.58 1.86 -1.30
N TRP A 60 10.13 1.01 -0.44
CA TRP A 60 10.62 1.42 0.86
C TRP A 60 12.06 1.92 0.77
N HIS A 61 12.25 3.24 0.84
CA HIS A 61 13.59 3.82 0.96
C HIS A 61 14.13 3.70 2.38
N ILE A 62 15.34 3.14 2.52
CA ILE A 62 16.03 3.01 3.79
C ILE A 62 16.80 4.31 4.06
N GLY A 63 16.54 4.95 5.20
CA GLY A 63 17.08 6.26 5.55
C GLY A 63 16.23 7.43 5.03
N HIS A 64 16.69 8.67 5.25
CA HIS A 64 16.01 9.92 4.84
C HIS A 64 14.51 9.98 5.18
N GLY A 65 14.08 9.34 6.28
CA GLY A 65 12.67 9.30 6.67
C GLY A 65 11.76 8.61 5.64
N GLY A 66 12.30 7.72 4.78
CA GLY A 66 11.54 7.06 3.72
C GLY A 66 11.54 7.82 2.39
N CYS A 67 12.22 8.96 2.28
CA CYS A 67 12.38 9.68 1.02
C CYS A 67 13.45 9.03 0.13
N PRO A 68 13.33 9.13 -1.21
CA PRO A 68 14.41 8.78 -2.12
C PRO A 68 15.70 9.54 -1.76
N CYS A 69 16.83 8.85 -1.79
CA CYS A 69 18.13 9.52 -1.62
C CYS A 69 18.35 10.50 -2.78
N PRO A 70 18.69 11.78 -2.52
CA PRO A 70 18.88 12.79 -3.56
C PRO A 70 19.91 12.40 -4.63
N GLN A 71 20.87 11.55 -4.26
CA GLN A 71 21.94 11.09 -5.14
C GLN A 71 21.59 9.79 -5.90
N ASN A 72 20.47 9.15 -5.58
CA ASN A 72 20.02 7.93 -6.23
C ASN A 72 19.28 8.24 -7.55
N ARG A 73 20.03 8.70 -8.56
CA ARG A 73 19.50 9.08 -9.89
C ARG A 73 19.28 7.89 -10.85
N GLN A 74 19.31 6.66 -10.38
CA GLN A 74 19.14 5.46 -11.22
C GLN A 74 18.01 4.61 -10.66
N ASN A 75 17.05 4.27 -11.52
CA ASN A 75 15.82 3.47 -11.28
C ASN A 75 14.54 4.28 -11.00
N GLN A 76 14.21 5.22 -11.90
CA GLN A 76 12.83 5.63 -12.15
C GLN A 76 12.40 5.11 -13.52
N ASP A 77 12.14 3.80 -13.61
CA ASP A 77 11.37 3.17 -14.69
C ASP A 77 10.30 2.28 -14.05
#